data_AF-S2J854-F1
#
_entry.id   AF-S2J854-F1
#
_cell.length_a   1.000
_cell.length_b   1.000
_cell.length_c   1.000
_cell.angle_alpha   90.00
_cell.angle_beta   90.00
_cell.angle_gamma   90.00
#
_symmetry.space_group_name_H-M   'P 1'
#
loop_
_entity.id
_entity.type
_entity.pdbx_description
1 polymer ?
#
loop_
_entity_poly.entity_id
_entity_poly.type
_entity_poly.pdbx_seq_one_letter_code
_entity_poly.pdbx_strand_id
1 'polypeptide(L)'
;MVATENKKALVYSILEFLQKSCEDGTINKDDTEGIEVAMQCIGEAFGVDAADEAQKELYSTKPANLLSIFDVYLNTKKSAKVSKARSNTSPAAAAASSAPKVENVNIIPWKIRMEEA
;
A
#
# COMPACT_ATOMS: atom_id res chain seq x y z
N MET A 1 19.27 4.70 16.60
CA MET A 1 18.14 3.93 17.16
C MET A 1 17.96 2.70 16.28
N VAL A 2 18.03 1.49 16.83
CA VAL A 2 17.88 0.25 16.04
C VAL A 2 16.40 0.03 15.76
N ALA A 3 16.03 -0.15 14.49
CA ALA A 3 14.68 -0.55 14.11
C ALA A 3 14.36 -1.91 14.75
N THR A 4 13.19 -2.05 15.38
CA THR A 4 12.75 -3.34 15.91
C THR A 4 12.56 -4.33 14.77
N GLU A 5 12.74 -5.62 15.03
CA GLU A 5 12.63 -6.68 14.00
C GLU A 5 11.28 -6.65 13.25
N ASN A 6 10.19 -6.29 13.94
CA ASN A 6 8.88 -6.06 13.32
C ASN A 6 8.88 -4.89 12.30
N LYS A 7 9.61 -3.81 12.59
CA LYS A 7 9.75 -2.68 11.66
C LYS A 7 10.58 -3.08 10.46
N LYS A 8 11.64 -3.87 10.66
CA LYS A 8 12.45 -4.40 9.56
C LYS A 8 11.65 -5.33 8.65
N ALA A 9 10.82 -6.20 9.22
CA ALA A 9 9.89 -7.05 8.46
C ALA A 9 8.89 -6.25 7.62
N LEU A 10 8.36 -5.16 8.19
CA LEU A 10 7.48 -4.25 7.45
C LEU A 10 8.22 -3.57 6.29
N VAL A 11 9.42 -3.03 6.55
CA VAL A 11 10.24 -2.37 5.53
C VAL A 11 10.61 -3.34 4.41
N TYR A 12 11.06 -4.55 4.76
CA TYR A 12 11.36 -5.61 3.80
C TYR A 12 10.15 -5.88 2.88
N SER A 13 8.95 -5.98 3.46
CA SER A 13 7.72 -6.22 2.70
C SER A 13 7.34 -5.04 1.79
N ILE A 14 7.72 -3.81 2.14
CA ILE A 14 7.57 -2.62 1.27
C ILE A 14 8.57 -2.68 0.12
N LEU A 15 9.83 -3.04 0.37
CA LEU A 15 10.84 -3.20 -0.68
C LEU A 15 10.43 -4.29 -1.68
N GLU A 16 9.96 -5.46 -1.20
CA GLU A 16 9.43 -6.53 -2.08
C GLU A 16 8.24 -6.05 -2.92
N PHE A 17 7.35 -5.23 -2.33
CA PHE A 17 6.21 -4.64 -3.05
C PHE A 17 6.66 -3.67 -4.15
N LEU A 18 7.62 -2.79 -3.86
CA LEU A 18 8.15 -1.82 -4.83
C LEU A 18 8.88 -2.53 -5.97
N GLN A 19 9.72 -3.52 -5.66
CA GLN A 19 10.40 -4.37 -6.64
C GLN A 19 9.39 -5.03 -7.59
N LYS A 20 8.36 -5.67 -7.02
CA LYS A 20 7.30 -6.31 -7.80
C LYS A 20 6.51 -5.30 -8.64
N SER A 21 6.26 -4.10 -8.12
CA SER A 21 5.54 -3.03 -8.81
C SER A 21 6.31 -2.47 -10.01
N CYS A 22 7.65 -2.51 -9.95
CA CYS A 22 8.50 -2.20 -11.10
C CYS A 22 8.44 -3.33 -12.16
N GLU A 23 8.40 -4.59 -11.73
CA GLU A 23 8.36 -5.76 -12.63
C GLU A 23 6.99 -5.97 -13.30
N ASP A 24 5.90 -5.78 -12.56
CA ASP A 24 4.54 -6.01 -13.04
C ASP A 24 3.95 -4.84 -13.85
N GLY A 25 4.68 -3.73 -13.92
CA GLY A 25 4.29 -2.53 -14.67
C GLY A 25 3.24 -1.66 -13.98
N THR A 26 3.01 -1.86 -12.67
CA THR A 26 2.20 -0.94 -11.86
C THR A 26 2.83 0.46 -11.79
N ILE A 27 4.17 0.53 -11.85
CA ILE A 27 4.95 1.77 -11.88
C ILE A 27 5.38 2.08 -13.33
N ASN A 28 5.34 3.36 -13.71
CA ASN A 28 5.83 3.80 -15.01
C ASN A 28 7.34 3.55 -15.11
N LYS A 29 7.82 3.09 -16.26
CA LYS A 29 9.24 2.87 -16.54
C LYS A 29 10.10 4.11 -16.31
N ASP A 30 9.57 5.30 -16.59
CA ASP A 30 10.27 6.56 -16.35
C ASP A 30 10.51 6.81 -14.84
N ASP A 31 9.66 6.24 -13.97
CA ASP A 31 9.76 6.37 -12.52
C ASP A 31 10.51 5.18 -11.87
N THR A 32 10.74 4.08 -12.60
CA THR A 32 11.40 2.87 -12.09
C THR A 32 12.79 3.18 -11.52
N GLU A 33 13.60 3.96 -12.23
CA GLU A 33 14.95 4.33 -11.77
C GLU A 33 14.89 5.13 -10.45
N GLY A 34 13.90 6.03 -10.31
CA GLY A 34 13.69 6.79 -9.07
C GLY A 34 13.23 5.91 -7.92
N ILE A 35 12.42 4.89 -8.21
CA ILE A 35 11.94 3.93 -7.21
C ILE A 35 13.07 3.00 -6.75
N GLU A 36 13.96 2.57 -7.64
CA GLU A 36 15.15 1.78 -7.28
C GLU A 36 16.07 2.54 -6.32
N VAL A 37 16.31 3.84 -6.58
CA VAL A 37 17.07 4.70 -5.66
C VAL A 37 16.35 4.84 -4.31
N ALA A 38 15.02 5.03 -4.33
CA ALA A 38 14.24 5.13 -3.09
C ALA A 38 14.29 3.84 -2.26
N MET A 39 14.24 2.67 -2.91
CA MET A 39 14.38 1.37 -2.23
C MET A 39 15.72 1.25 -1.51
N GLN A 40 16.82 1.68 -2.15
CA GLN A 40 18.15 1.70 -1.53
C GLN A 40 18.20 2.63 -0.31
N CYS A 41 17.71 3.87 -0.44
CA CYS A 41 17.67 4.81 0.68
C CYS A 41 16.83 4.29 1.86
N ILE A 42 15.70 3.64 1.59
CA ILE A 42 14.85 3.03 2.63
C ILE A 42 15.57 1.85 3.30
N GLY A 43 16.21 0.99 2.51
CA GLY A 43 16.97 -0.15 3.04
C GLY A 43 18.10 0.29 3.97
N GLU A 44 18.89 1.28 3.55
CA GLU A 44 19.96 1.85 4.36
C GLU A 44 19.45 2.51 5.65
N ALA A 45 18.35 3.27 5.57
CA ALA A 45 17.78 3.96 6.73
C ALA A 45 17.35 3.01 7.86
N PHE A 46 16.97 1.78 7.52
CA PHE A 46 16.49 0.78 8.47
C PHE A 46 17.44 -0.41 8.66
N GLY A 47 18.54 -0.47 7.92
CA GLY A 47 19.48 -1.60 7.91
C GLY A 47 18.82 -2.90 7.41
N VAL A 48 18.00 -2.78 6.37
CA VAL A 48 17.28 -3.89 5.73
C VAL A 48 17.70 -3.96 4.28
N ASP A 49 18.15 -5.13 3.85
CA ASP A 49 18.46 -5.40 2.47
C ASP A 49 17.46 -6.43 1.91
N ALA A 50 16.83 -6.08 0.79
CA ALA A 50 15.93 -6.99 0.08
C ALA A 50 16.69 -8.05 -0.74
N ALA A 51 17.97 -7.79 -1.06
CA ALA A 51 18.85 -8.68 -1.79
C ALA A 51 19.58 -9.68 -0.88
N ASP A 52 19.59 -9.48 0.44
CA ASP A 52 20.17 -10.43 1.40
C ASP A 52 19.19 -11.60 1.64
N GLU A 53 19.60 -12.80 1.23
CA GLU A 53 18.83 -14.03 1.41
C GLU A 53 18.58 -14.35 2.90
N ALA A 54 19.48 -14.00 3.82
CA ALA A 54 19.29 -14.23 5.25
C ALA A 54 18.19 -13.32 5.82
N GLN A 55 18.18 -12.05 5.41
CA GLN A 55 17.13 -11.11 5.79
C GLN A 55 15.80 -11.45 5.13
N LYS A 56 15.83 -11.94 3.89
CA LYS A 56 14.66 -12.48 3.20
C LYS A 56 14.04 -13.64 3.96
N GLU A 57 14.80 -14.63 4.42
CA GLU A 57 14.22 -15.70 5.24
C GLU A 57 13.69 -15.22 6.59
N LEU A 58 14.36 -14.24 7.21
CA LEU A 58 14.01 -13.75 8.54
C LEU A 58 12.79 -12.81 8.55
N TYR A 59 12.62 -12.02 7.47
CA TYR A 59 11.66 -10.93 7.38
C TYR A 59 10.57 -11.14 6.33
N SER A 60 10.70 -12.16 5.47
CA SER A 60 9.66 -12.52 4.52
C SER A 60 8.36 -12.85 5.25
N THR A 61 7.26 -12.27 4.76
CA THR A 61 5.91 -12.49 5.29
C THR A 61 5.17 -13.63 4.57
N LYS A 62 5.86 -14.38 3.69
CA LYS A 62 5.32 -15.52 2.94
C LYS A 62 4.69 -16.57 3.88
N PRO A 63 3.52 -17.14 3.52
CA PRO A 63 2.86 -17.08 2.21
C PRO A 63 2.00 -15.83 1.97
N ALA A 64 1.84 -14.95 2.95
CA ALA A 64 1.13 -13.69 2.75
C ALA A 64 2.08 -12.62 2.17
N ASN A 65 1.52 -11.64 1.47
CA ASN A 65 2.25 -10.43 1.07
C ASN A 65 1.59 -9.21 1.73
N LEU A 66 2.34 -8.11 1.83
CA LEU A 66 1.87 -6.87 2.45
C LEU A 66 0.53 -6.41 1.86
N LEU A 67 0.36 -6.59 0.54
CA LEU A 67 -0.84 -6.24 -0.20
C LEU A 67 -2.07 -7.05 0.26
N SER A 68 -1.96 -8.38 0.37
CA SER A 68 -3.04 -9.24 0.87
C SER A 68 -3.41 -8.93 2.32
N ILE A 69 -2.41 -8.70 3.18
CA ILE A 69 -2.65 -8.30 4.58
C ILE A 69 -3.39 -6.96 4.64
N PHE A 70 -2.98 -6.00 3.81
CA PHE A 70 -3.60 -4.68 3.74
C PHE A 70 -5.03 -4.76 3.19
N ASP A 71 -5.29 -5.57 2.18
CA ASP A 71 -6.63 -5.81 1.63
C ASP A 71 -7.57 -6.42 2.67
N VAL A 72 -7.12 -7.43 3.43
CA VAL A 72 -7.91 -8.02 4.52
C VAL A 72 -8.24 -6.97 5.59
N TYR A 73 -7.27 -6.13 5.96
CA TYR A 73 -7.48 -5.03 6.89
C TYR A 73 -8.51 -4.02 6.36
N LEU A 74 -8.39 -3.59 5.10
CA LEU A 74 -9.33 -2.67 4.46
C LEU A 74 -10.74 -3.27 4.36
N ASN A 75 -10.87 -4.54 4.02
CA ASN A 75 -12.16 -5.23 3.94
C ASN A 75 -12.81 -5.39 5.31
N THR A 76 -12.04 -5.75 6.33
CA THR A 76 -12.53 -5.83 7.72
C THR A 76 -12.97 -4.46 8.22
N LYS A 77 -12.20 -3.41 7.94
CA LYS A 77 -12.53 -2.02 8.29
C LYS A 77 -13.81 -1.53 7.60
N LYS A 78 -14.03 -1.88 6.32
CA LYS A 78 -15.29 -1.60 5.59
C LYS A 78 -16.47 -2.32 6.25
N SER A 79 -16.33 -3.60 6.58
CA SER A 79 -17.36 -4.39 7.25
C SER A 79 -17.69 -3.87 8.66
N ALA A 80 -16.69 -3.41 9.42
CA ALA A 80 -16.90 -2.82 10.74
C ALA A 80 -17.69 -1.50 10.69
N LYS A 81 -17.53 -0.69 9.63
CA LYS A 81 -18.36 0.52 9.42
C LYS A 81 -19.81 0.18 9.07
N VAL A 82 -20.07 -0.91 8.36
CA VAL A 82 -21.42 -1.36 8.03
C VAL A 82 -22.16 -1.90 9.27
N SER A 83 -21.46 -2.49 10.23
CA SER A 83 -22.04 -2.98 11.49
C SER A 83 -22.47 -1.86 12.45
N LYS A 84 -21.95 -0.63 12.31
CA LYS A 84 -22.40 0.53 13.11
C LYS A 84 -23.67 1.19 12.56
N ALA A 85 -24.07 0.87 11.32
CA ALA A 85 -25.28 1.40 10.69
C ALA A 85 -26.49 0.45 10.81
N ARG A 86 -26.33 -0.76 11.36
CA ARG A 86 -27.40 -1.79 11.34
C ARG A 86 -28.13 -1.99 12.66
N SER A 87 -27.90 -1.12 13.65
CA SER A 87 -28.75 -0.99 14.83
C SER A 87 -29.70 0.21 14.69
N ASN A 88 -30.50 0.22 13.62
CA ASN A 88 -31.84 0.81 13.62
C ASN A 88 -32.62 0.35 12.37
N THR A 89 -33.61 -0.51 12.64
CA THR A 89 -34.93 -0.61 11.97
C THR A 89 -35.05 -0.89 10.46
N SER A 90 -35.48 -2.13 10.19
CA SER A 90 -36.54 -2.59 9.25
C SER A 90 -36.37 -2.46 7.72
N PRO A 91 -36.61 -3.53 6.93
CA PRO A 91 -36.53 -3.50 5.46
C PRO A 91 -37.90 -3.17 4.83
N ALA A 92 -37.93 -2.16 3.95
CA ALA A 92 -39.02 -1.97 2.99
C ALA A 92 -38.47 -1.55 1.61
N ALA A 93 -38.60 -2.48 0.67
CA ALA A 93 -38.89 -2.33 -0.77
C ALA A 93 -38.06 -1.36 -1.65
N ALA A 94 -37.27 -1.98 -2.55
CA ALA A 94 -37.18 -1.79 -4.01
C ALA A 94 -37.40 -0.40 -4.66
N ALA A 95 -36.43 0.05 -5.47
CA ALA A 95 -36.60 0.30 -6.93
C ALA A 95 -35.29 0.85 -7.56
N ALA A 96 -35.11 0.54 -8.84
CA ALA A 96 -33.91 0.71 -9.67
C ALA A 96 -33.74 2.11 -10.30
N SER A 97 -32.49 2.51 -10.62
CA SER A 97 -32.12 3.17 -11.90
C SER A 97 -30.66 3.62 -11.99
N SER A 98 -30.03 3.19 -13.10
CA SER A 98 -29.14 3.96 -14.01
C SER A 98 -27.76 4.49 -13.57
N ALA A 99 -26.74 4.04 -14.31
CA ALA A 99 -25.36 4.55 -14.37
C ALA A 99 -25.24 5.95 -15.05
N PRO A 100 -24.04 6.47 -15.37
CA PRO A 100 -22.95 6.94 -14.52
C PRO A 100 -22.58 8.42 -14.81
N LYS A 101 -21.86 9.14 -13.93
CA LYS A 101 -21.30 10.48 -14.23
C LYS A 101 -20.04 10.79 -13.41
N VAL A 102 -18.89 10.77 -14.10
CA VAL A 102 -17.80 11.79 -14.14
C VAL A 102 -17.15 12.13 -12.78
N GLU A 103 -15.93 11.67 -12.53
CA GLU A 103 -14.66 12.37 -12.87
C GLU A 103 -14.53 13.70 -12.12
N ASN A 104 -13.75 13.68 -11.03
CA ASN A 104 -12.86 14.79 -10.67
C ASN A 104 -11.88 14.32 -9.59
N VAL A 105 -10.89 13.50 -9.94
CA VAL A 105 -9.74 13.31 -9.05
C VAL A 105 -8.87 14.54 -9.27
N ASN A 106 -8.93 15.48 -8.33
CA ASN A 106 -8.02 16.62 -8.25
C ASN A 106 -6.60 16.11 -8.01
N ILE A 107 -5.94 15.65 -9.07
CA ILE A 107 -4.52 15.33 -9.07
C ILE A 107 -3.81 16.68 -9.12
N ILE A 108 -3.52 17.21 -7.94
CA ILE A 108 -2.54 18.28 -7.85
C ILE A 108 -1.19 17.62 -8.16
N PRO A 109 -0.51 17.99 -9.25
CA PRO A 109 0.83 17.50 -9.50
C PRO A 109 1.76 17.93 -8.37
N TRP A 110 2.41 16.95 -7.76
CA TRP A 110 3.48 17.03 -6.76
C TRP A 110 4.53 18.13 -7.00
N LYS A 111 4.71 18.53 -8.27
CA LYS A 111 5.53 19.68 -8.70
C LYS A 111 5.15 21.01 -8.02
N ILE A 112 3.89 21.20 -7.60
CA ILE A 112 3.39 22.49 -7.06
C ILE A 112 3.63 22.65 -5.56
N ARG A 113 4.01 21.58 -4.83
CA ARG A 113 4.16 21.62 -3.36
C ARG A 113 5.59 21.90 -2.87
N MET A 114 6.53 22.25 -3.75
CA MET A 114 7.94 22.49 -3.39
C MET A 114 8.44 23.93 -3.59
N GLU A 115 7.58 24.90 -3.97
CA GLU A 115 8.03 26.30 -4.12
C GLU A 115 7.65 27.21 -2.92
N GLU A 116 7.07 26.67 -1.85
CA GLU A 116 6.95 27.38 -0.56
C GLU A 116 7.32 26.45 0.60
N ALA A 117 8.62 26.32 0.88
CA ALA A 117 9.18 25.99 2.18
C ALA A 117 10.67 26.37 2.24
#